data_AF-A0A6L5QS43-F1
#
_entry.id   AF-A0A6L5QS43-F1
#
_cell.length_a   1.000
_cell.length_b   1.000
_cell.length_c   1.000
_cell.angle_alpha   90.00
_cell.angle_beta   90.00
_cell.angle_gamma   90.00
#
_symmetry.space_group_name_H-M   'P 1'
#
loop_
_entity.id
_entity.type
_entity.pdbx_description
1 polymer ?
#
loop_
_entity_poly.entity_id
_entity_poly.type
_entity_poly.pdbx_seq_one_letter_code
_entity_poly.pdbx_strand_id
1 'polypeptide(L)'
;MKKILLAVISVGLLAACETQMKSKKHNPKDLKTAREETRTKADTAMQDAYFQSLILQCGKTFVGKTVFPDDPNHDFAGKTLVAHLQSCTDKEIRIPFQVGEDKSRTWIVTKTEQGLLLKHDHRHKDGTPDEITMYGGYAGSYKGSKGAPFKQHFLADKYTAKLIPAASSNVWTISLDPEKMQLTYDLERHQKPRYKAILNVQTSND
;
A
#
# COMPACT_ATOMS: atom_id res chain seq x y z
N MET A 1 -63.11 -24.08 -43.26
CA MET A 1 -64.49 -24.27 -42.75
C MET A 1 -64.61 -25.67 -42.18
N LYS A 2 -65.25 -25.83 -41.00
CA LYS A 2 -65.66 -27.10 -40.35
C LYS A 2 -64.47 -27.94 -39.82
N LYS A 3 -64.36 -28.36 -38.55
CA LYS A 3 -65.33 -28.59 -37.46
C LYS A 3 -64.66 -28.35 -36.11
N ILE A 4 -65.45 -27.81 -35.18
CA ILE A 4 -65.26 -27.90 -33.73
C ILE A 4 -65.48 -29.35 -33.31
N LEU A 5 -64.58 -29.89 -32.47
CA LEU A 5 -64.91 -31.03 -31.61
C LEU A 5 -64.40 -30.72 -30.20
N LEU A 6 -65.33 -30.69 -29.26
CA LEU A 6 -65.12 -30.55 -27.83
C LEU A 6 -65.13 -31.94 -27.17
N ALA A 7 -64.52 -31.99 -25.97
CA ALA A 7 -64.52 -33.05 -24.96
C ALA A 7 -63.42 -34.12 -25.16
N VAL A 8 -62.72 -34.65 -24.15
CA VAL A 8 -63.11 -34.92 -22.76
C VAL A 8 -61.90 -34.78 -21.82
N ILE A 9 -62.22 -34.44 -20.58
CA ILE A 9 -61.41 -34.33 -19.36
C ILE A 9 -60.54 -35.56 -19.10
N SER A 10 -59.25 -35.34 -18.82
CA SER A 10 -58.40 -36.30 -18.10
C SER A 10 -57.74 -35.61 -16.92
N VAL A 11 -58.10 -36.09 -15.72
CA VAL A 11 -57.54 -35.71 -14.42
C VAL A 11 -56.07 -36.13 -14.40
N GLY A 12 -55.18 -35.14 -14.51
CA GLY A 12 -53.73 -35.31 -14.42
C GLY A 12 -53.22 -34.89 -13.05
N LEU A 13 -52.62 -35.85 -12.36
CA LEU A 13 -51.97 -35.77 -11.05
C LEU A 13 -51.12 -34.49 -10.88
N LEU A 14 -51.39 -33.72 -9.83
CA LEU A 14 -50.50 -32.65 -9.34
C LEU A 14 -49.21 -33.29 -8.81
N ALA A 15 -48.22 -33.46 -9.67
CA ALA A 15 -46.84 -33.68 -9.25
C ALA A 15 -46.24 -32.31 -8.88
N ALA A 16 -46.23 -31.99 -7.60
CA ALA A 16 -45.46 -30.88 -7.06
C ALA A 16 -43.97 -31.12 -7.36
N CYS A 17 -43.39 -30.30 -8.23
CA CYS A 17 -41.95 -30.25 -8.44
C CYS A 17 -41.33 -29.48 -7.27
N GLU A 18 -41.09 -30.16 -6.15
CA GLU A 18 -40.22 -29.63 -5.09
C GLU A 18 -38.78 -29.60 -5.61
N THR A 19 -38.31 -28.42 -6.02
CA THR A 19 -36.89 -28.18 -6.23
C THR A 19 -36.22 -28.16 -4.86
N GLN A 20 -35.67 -29.32 -4.49
CA GLN A 20 -34.85 -29.49 -3.31
C GLN A 20 -33.56 -28.66 -3.47
N MET A 21 -33.54 -27.43 -2.95
CA MET A 21 -32.29 -26.73 -2.62
C MET A 21 -31.57 -27.54 -1.53
N LYS A 22 -30.80 -28.55 -1.93
CA LYS A 22 -29.84 -29.22 -1.05
C LYS A 22 -28.79 -28.20 -0.66
N SER A 23 -28.90 -27.67 0.56
CA SER A 23 -27.84 -26.96 1.25
C SER A 23 -26.60 -27.86 1.26
N LYS A 24 -25.64 -27.59 0.37
CA LYS A 24 -24.29 -28.15 0.47
C LYS A 24 -23.69 -27.59 1.76
N LYS A 25 -23.55 -28.44 2.78
CA LYS A 25 -22.74 -28.13 3.97
C LYS A 25 -21.31 -27.85 3.49
N HIS A 26 -20.95 -26.57 3.38
CA HIS A 26 -19.59 -26.18 3.04
C HIS A 26 -18.67 -26.53 4.21
N ASN A 27 -17.56 -27.19 3.93
CA ASN A 27 -16.56 -27.53 4.93
C ASN A 27 -15.96 -26.22 5.51
N PRO A 28 -15.84 -26.08 6.84
CA PRO A 28 -15.25 -24.90 7.47
C PRO A 28 -13.82 -24.58 6.99
N LYS A 29 -13.08 -25.57 6.49
CA LYS A 29 -11.74 -25.36 5.88
C LYS A 29 -11.85 -24.65 4.53
N ASP A 30 -12.76 -25.08 3.66
CA ASP A 30 -12.97 -24.47 2.33
C ASP A 30 -13.46 -23.02 2.45
N LEU A 31 -14.29 -22.73 3.47
CA LEU A 31 -14.75 -21.38 3.77
C LEU A 31 -13.62 -20.46 4.27
N LYS A 32 -12.64 -21.01 5.00
CA LYS A 32 -11.45 -20.28 5.44
C LYS A 32 -10.50 -19.99 4.28
N THR A 33 -10.22 -20.98 3.44
CA THR A 33 -9.38 -20.84 2.25
C THR A 33 -9.95 -19.81 1.27
N ALA A 34 -11.25 -19.90 0.94
CA ALA A 34 -11.88 -18.92 0.04
C ALA A 34 -11.87 -17.49 0.62
N ARG A 35 -12.01 -17.34 1.94
CA ARG A 35 -11.94 -16.03 2.62
C ARG A 35 -10.53 -15.46 2.63
N GLU A 36 -9.52 -16.31 2.75
CA GLU A 36 -8.10 -15.93 2.70
C GLU A 36 -7.69 -15.53 1.28
N GLU A 37 -8.06 -16.31 0.26
CA GLU A 37 -7.85 -15.97 -1.15
C GLU A 37 -8.53 -14.65 -1.55
N THR A 38 -9.79 -14.46 -1.15
CA THR A 38 -10.54 -13.22 -1.39
C THR A 38 -9.90 -12.03 -0.67
N ARG A 39 -9.40 -12.23 0.56
CA ARG A 39 -8.70 -11.21 1.33
C ARG A 39 -7.39 -10.81 0.65
N THR A 40 -6.58 -11.77 0.23
CA THR A 40 -5.31 -11.54 -0.48
C THR A 40 -5.55 -10.79 -1.78
N LYS A 41 -6.56 -11.18 -2.58
CA LYS A 41 -6.92 -10.47 -3.81
C LYS A 41 -7.34 -9.01 -3.58
N ALA A 42 -8.14 -8.75 -2.55
CA ALA A 42 -8.55 -7.40 -2.20
C ALA A 42 -7.37 -6.55 -1.72
N ASP A 43 -6.44 -7.13 -0.95
CA ASP A 43 -5.24 -6.44 -0.48
C ASP A 43 -4.31 -6.10 -1.65
N THR A 44 -4.12 -7.01 -2.61
CA THR A 44 -3.39 -6.73 -3.87
C THR A 44 -4.04 -5.60 -4.66
N ALA A 45 -5.38 -5.59 -4.82
CA ALA A 45 -6.07 -4.53 -5.55
C ALA A 45 -5.88 -3.14 -4.90
N MET A 46 -5.89 -3.06 -3.57
CA MET A 46 -5.62 -1.80 -2.85
C MET A 46 -4.18 -1.34 -2.99
N GLN A 47 -3.23 -2.27 -2.99
CA GLN A 47 -1.82 -1.98 -3.24
C GLN A 47 -1.59 -1.51 -4.69
N ASP A 48 -2.23 -2.13 -5.67
CA ASP A 48 -2.16 -1.69 -7.07
C ASP A 48 -2.74 -0.29 -7.25
N ALA A 49 -3.90 -0.03 -6.65
CA ALA A 49 -4.51 1.30 -6.66
C ALA A 49 -3.57 2.35 -6.05
N TYR A 50 -2.93 2.03 -4.92
CA TYR A 50 -1.93 2.91 -4.30
C TYR A 50 -0.73 3.17 -5.20
N PHE A 51 -0.18 2.14 -5.82
CA PHE A 51 0.94 2.29 -6.74
C PHE A 51 0.58 3.19 -7.92
N GLN A 52 -0.62 3.04 -8.48
CA GLN A 52 -1.11 3.92 -9.54
C GLN A 52 -1.28 5.37 -9.05
N SER A 53 -1.78 5.57 -7.84
CA SER A 53 -1.87 6.91 -7.25
C SER A 53 -0.51 7.61 -7.14
N LEU A 54 0.57 6.86 -6.84
CA LEU A 54 1.94 7.38 -6.87
C LEU A 54 2.44 7.64 -8.29
N ILE A 55 2.18 6.75 -9.25
CA ILE A 55 2.52 6.96 -10.68
C ILE A 55 1.91 8.27 -11.20
N LEU A 56 0.67 8.58 -10.84
CA LEU A 56 0.02 9.83 -11.24
C LEU A 56 0.74 11.09 -10.72
N GLN A 57 1.60 10.94 -9.71
CA GLN A 57 2.45 12.02 -9.20
C GLN A 57 3.86 12.02 -9.79
N CYS A 58 4.16 11.16 -10.77
CA CYS A 58 5.50 11.09 -11.36
C CYS A 58 5.94 12.44 -11.93
N GLY A 59 7.23 12.76 -11.75
CA GLY A 59 7.82 14.05 -12.12
C GLY A 59 7.51 15.20 -11.16
N LYS A 60 6.58 15.03 -10.21
CA LYS A 60 6.28 16.07 -9.21
C LYS A 60 7.33 16.08 -8.11
N THR A 61 7.55 17.27 -7.58
CA THR A 61 8.36 17.51 -6.39
C THR A 61 7.45 17.91 -5.24
N PHE A 62 7.68 17.32 -4.07
CA PHE A 62 7.00 17.66 -2.83
C PHE A 62 8.02 18.24 -1.86
N VAL A 63 7.73 19.40 -1.30
CA VAL A 63 8.60 20.13 -0.38
C VAL A 63 7.92 20.28 0.97
N GLY A 64 8.67 20.09 2.05
CA GLY A 64 8.09 20.07 3.38
C GLY A 64 9.10 20.08 4.51
N LYS A 65 8.64 19.62 5.67
CA LYS A 65 9.39 19.64 6.91
C LYS A 65 9.01 18.49 7.84
N THR A 66 9.88 18.22 8.81
CA THR A 66 9.57 17.37 9.95
C THR A 66 8.50 18.05 10.81
N VAL A 67 7.52 17.27 11.27
CA VAL A 67 6.49 17.71 12.23
C VAL A 67 6.47 16.85 13.50
N PHE A 68 7.22 15.74 13.52
CA PHE A 68 7.51 14.96 14.72
C PHE A 68 8.86 14.22 14.55
N PRO A 69 9.70 14.12 15.60
CA PRO A 69 9.54 14.72 16.93
C PRO A 69 9.70 16.24 16.89
N ASP A 70 9.16 16.93 17.89
CA ASP A 70 9.49 18.33 18.16
C ASP A 70 10.76 18.37 19.03
N ASP A 71 11.88 18.01 18.42
CA ASP A 71 13.21 17.99 19.05
C ASP A 71 14.18 18.76 18.14
N PRO A 72 14.70 19.91 18.59
CA PRO A 72 15.63 20.72 17.79
C PRO A 72 16.97 20.01 17.52
N ASN A 73 17.30 18.97 18.29
CA ASN A 73 18.50 18.16 18.07
C ASN A 73 18.27 16.97 17.14
N HIS A 74 17.05 16.75 16.67
CA HIS A 74 16.77 15.70 15.70
C HIS A 74 17.52 15.99 14.39
N ASP A 75 18.10 14.96 13.75
CA ASP A 75 18.95 15.12 12.56
C ASP A 75 18.29 15.91 11.41
N PHE A 76 16.96 15.92 11.37
CA PHE A 76 16.15 16.55 10.32
C PHE A 76 15.50 17.88 10.78
N ALA A 77 15.69 18.28 12.05
CA ALA A 77 15.11 19.49 12.60
C ALA A 77 15.59 20.73 11.82
N GLY A 78 14.65 21.63 11.50
CA GLY A 78 14.93 22.86 10.76
C GLY A 78 15.34 22.68 9.29
N LYS A 79 15.43 21.46 8.77
CA LYS A 79 15.86 21.19 7.38
C LYS A 79 14.66 21.14 6.44
N THR A 80 14.81 21.75 5.27
CA THR A 80 13.89 21.55 4.15
C THR A 80 13.97 20.11 3.66
N LEU A 81 12.82 19.47 3.52
CA LEU A 81 12.68 18.13 2.99
C LEU A 81 12.18 18.22 1.56
N VAL A 82 12.80 17.49 0.64
CA VAL A 82 12.40 17.45 -0.78
C VAL A 82 12.25 16.00 -1.21
N ALA A 83 11.04 15.60 -1.60
CA ALA A 83 10.76 14.31 -2.21
C ALA A 83 10.41 14.51 -3.68
N HIS A 84 11.20 13.94 -4.59
CA HIS A 84 10.95 14.06 -6.03
C HIS A 84 10.60 12.69 -6.60
N LEU A 85 9.42 12.51 -7.21
CA LEU A 85 9.06 11.22 -7.84
C LEU A 85 9.73 11.12 -9.21
N GLN A 86 11.02 10.81 -9.21
CA GLN A 86 11.90 11.00 -10.37
C GLN A 86 11.68 9.97 -11.48
N SER A 87 11.55 8.69 -11.11
CA SER A 87 11.48 7.58 -12.07
C SER A 87 10.35 6.66 -11.69
N CYS A 88 9.38 6.47 -12.58
CA CYS A 88 8.23 5.61 -12.37
C CYS A 88 8.05 4.69 -13.57
N THR A 89 8.17 3.39 -13.34
CA THR A 89 7.87 2.35 -14.32
C THR A 89 6.60 1.61 -13.91
N ASP A 90 6.23 0.61 -14.69
CA ASP A 90 5.16 -0.33 -14.33
C ASP A 90 5.45 -1.12 -13.05
N LYS A 91 6.74 -1.25 -12.66
CA LYS A 91 7.21 -2.09 -11.54
C LYS A 91 7.91 -1.35 -10.42
N GLU A 92 8.52 -0.19 -10.66
CA GLU A 92 9.32 0.51 -9.66
C GLU A 92 9.10 2.02 -9.71
N ILE A 93 8.96 2.64 -8.53
CA ILE A 93 8.96 4.09 -8.34
C ILE A 93 10.14 4.45 -7.45
N ARG A 94 11.00 5.34 -7.93
CA ARG A 94 12.15 5.87 -7.19
C ARG A 94 11.89 7.32 -6.81
N ILE A 95 11.99 7.60 -5.52
CA ILE A 95 11.70 8.89 -4.91
C ILE A 95 12.94 9.36 -4.17
N PRO A 96 13.90 10.04 -4.84
CA PRO A 96 14.95 10.78 -4.14
C PRO A 96 14.36 11.63 -3.03
N PHE A 97 14.95 11.53 -1.85
CA PHE A 97 14.52 12.21 -0.64
C PHE A 97 15.71 12.97 -0.04
N GLN A 98 15.70 14.29 -0.25
CA GLN A 98 16.73 15.20 0.21
C GLN A 98 16.35 15.82 1.55
N VAL A 99 17.35 15.96 2.43
CA VAL A 99 17.22 16.54 3.77
C VAL A 99 18.25 17.66 3.94
N GLY A 100 17.82 18.92 3.79
CA GLY A 100 18.77 20.03 3.64
C GLY A 100 19.68 19.77 2.44
N GLU A 101 21.00 19.78 2.62
CA GLU A 101 21.97 19.47 1.55
C GLU A 101 22.22 17.97 1.34
N ASP A 102 21.69 17.11 2.21
CA ASP A 102 21.94 15.67 2.16
C ASP A 102 21.00 14.99 1.16
N LYS A 103 21.58 14.49 0.05
CA LYS A 103 20.90 13.82 -1.07
C LYS A 103 21.11 12.30 -1.08
N SER A 104 21.56 11.72 0.04
CA SER A 104 21.97 10.31 0.11
C SER A 104 20.84 9.29 -0.03
N ARG A 105 19.57 9.71 0.08
CA ARG A 105 18.44 8.79 0.31
C ARG A 105 17.51 8.73 -0.89
N THR A 106 17.07 7.54 -1.23
CA THR A 106 15.99 7.29 -2.19
C THR A 106 15.01 6.30 -1.59
N TRP A 107 13.72 6.64 -1.55
CA TRP A 107 12.68 5.66 -1.30
C TRP A 107 12.35 4.93 -2.59
N ILE A 108 12.33 3.61 -2.54
CA ILE A 108 12.03 2.75 -3.68
C ILE A 108 10.76 1.97 -3.33
N VAL A 109 9.70 2.18 -4.10
CA VAL A 109 8.48 1.39 -4.02
C VAL A 109 8.45 0.44 -5.21
N THR A 110 8.46 -0.86 -4.96
CA THR A 110 8.53 -1.90 -6.00
C THR A 110 7.32 -2.82 -5.93
N LYS A 111 6.72 -3.14 -7.08
CA LYS A 111 5.77 -4.24 -7.22
C LYS A 111 6.50 -5.57 -7.29
N THR A 112 6.12 -6.50 -6.42
CA THR A 112 6.61 -7.88 -6.43
C THR A 112 5.43 -8.85 -6.43
N GLU A 113 5.72 -10.14 -6.60
CA GLU A 113 4.72 -11.21 -6.49
C GLU A 113 4.08 -11.27 -5.08
N GLN A 114 4.79 -10.80 -4.05
CA GLN A 114 4.31 -10.75 -2.66
C GLN A 114 3.48 -9.48 -2.36
N GLY A 115 3.48 -8.51 -3.28
CA GLY A 115 2.85 -7.20 -3.11
C GLY A 115 3.86 -6.07 -3.20
N LEU A 116 3.53 -4.91 -2.61
CA LEU A 116 4.42 -3.76 -2.62
C LEU A 116 5.52 -3.87 -1.58
N LEU A 117 6.73 -3.56 -2.00
CA LEU A 117 7.91 -3.47 -1.16
C LEU A 117 8.39 -2.02 -1.11
N LEU A 118 8.61 -1.49 0.09
CA LEU A 118 9.32 -0.23 0.29
C LEU A 118 10.76 -0.54 0.72
N LYS A 119 11.75 0.09 0.05
CA LYS A 119 13.16 0.08 0.45
C LYS A 119 13.72 1.50 0.52
N HIS A 120 14.71 1.69 1.39
CA HIS A 120 15.46 2.94 1.54
C HIS A 120 16.88 2.70 1.01
N ASP A 121 17.16 3.18 -0.21
CA ASP A 121 18.50 3.14 -0.79
C ASP A 121 19.28 4.35 -0.28
N HIS A 122 20.32 4.08 0.51
CA HIS A 122 21.27 5.04 1.01
C HIS A 122 22.61 4.87 0.29
N ARG A 123 23.16 5.98 -0.20
CA ARG A 123 24.42 6.02 -0.94
C ARG A 123 25.35 7.10 -0.43
N HIS A 124 26.63 6.82 -0.50
CA HIS A 124 27.69 7.81 -0.32
C HIS A 124 27.69 8.82 -1.48
N LYS A 125 28.45 9.92 -1.33
CA LYS A 125 28.53 11.00 -2.34
C LYS A 125 29.08 10.52 -3.69
N ASP A 126 29.87 9.47 -3.69
CA ASP A 126 30.41 8.83 -4.90
C ASP A 126 29.43 7.83 -5.56
N GLY A 127 28.23 7.66 -4.98
CA GLY A 127 27.18 6.76 -5.48
C GLY A 127 27.32 5.31 -5.03
N THR A 128 28.36 4.95 -4.27
CA THR A 128 28.49 3.61 -3.70
C THR A 128 27.45 3.39 -2.58
N PRO A 129 26.93 2.17 -2.39
CA PRO A 129 25.94 1.89 -1.35
C PRO A 129 26.52 2.08 0.05
N ASP A 130 25.74 2.70 0.95
CA ASP A 130 26.06 2.79 2.38
C ASP A 130 25.94 1.40 3.05
N GLU A 131 26.67 1.17 4.14
CA GLU A 131 26.57 -0.07 4.93
C GLU A 131 25.13 -0.31 5.43
N ILE A 132 24.41 0.77 5.79
CA ILE A 132 23.02 0.74 6.23
C ILE A 132 22.12 1.24 5.10
N THR A 133 21.90 0.36 4.12
CA THR A 133 21.07 0.62 2.94
C THR A 133 20.04 -0.49 2.72
N MET A 134 19.10 -0.29 1.82
CA MET A 134 18.07 -1.24 1.38
C MET A 134 17.23 -1.84 2.52
N TYR A 135 17.07 -1.10 3.63
CA TYR A 135 16.13 -1.46 4.69
C TYR A 135 14.71 -1.00 4.36
N GLY A 136 13.71 -1.66 4.93
CA GLY A 136 12.29 -1.42 4.64
C GLY A 136 11.46 -2.69 4.82
N GLY A 137 10.44 -2.88 3.98
CA GLY A 137 9.71 -4.13 3.95
C GLY A 137 8.35 -4.04 3.25
N TYR A 138 7.55 -5.08 3.43
CA TYR A 138 6.35 -5.32 2.62
C TYR A 138 5.13 -4.57 3.14
N ALA A 139 4.28 -4.14 2.21
CA ALA A 139 2.98 -3.61 2.50
C ALA A 139 2.12 -4.67 3.22
N GLY A 140 1.45 -4.28 4.29
CA GLY A 140 0.64 -5.18 5.10
C GLY A 140 -0.39 -4.47 5.96
N SER A 141 -1.24 -5.26 6.63
CA SER A 141 -2.18 -4.71 7.60
C SER A 141 -1.44 -4.27 8.87
N TYR A 142 -1.83 -3.12 9.42
CA TYR A 142 -1.24 -2.57 10.64
C TYR A 142 -2.32 -1.99 11.55
N LYS A 143 -2.30 -2.37 12.84
CA LYS A 143 -3.29 -1.93 13.86
C LYS A 143 -4.75 -2.07 13.39
N GLY A 144 -5.07 -3.16 12.70
CA GLY A 144 -6.41 -3.43 12.16
C GLY A 144 -6.77 -2.61 10.90
N SER A 145 -5.91 -1.69 10.47
CA SER A 145 -6.06 -0.94 9.23
C SER A 145 -5.35 -1.66 8.09
N LYS A 146 -6.04 -1.81 6.97
CA LYS A 146 -5.47 -2.27 5.70
C LYS A 146 -4.89 -1.09 4.92
N GLY A 147 -4.10 -1.40 3.91
CA GLY A 147 -3.75 -0.43 2.88
C GLY A 147 -5.00 0.09 2.13
N ALA A 148 -4.88 1.29 1.59
CA ALA A 148 -5.89 1.99 0.81
C ALA A 148 -5.26 2.60 -0.46
N PRO A 149 -6.05 3.08 -1.44
CA PRO A 149 -5.54 3.66 -2.68
C PRO A 149 -4.63 4.88 -2.52
N PHE A 150 -4.58 5.48 -1.32
CA PHE A 150 -3.74 6.64 -1.04
C PHE A 150 -2.91 6.49 0.24
N LYS A 151 -2.81 5.28 0.80
CA LYS A 151 -2.05 5.02 2.02
C LYS A 151 -1.63 3.56 2.10
N GLN A 152 -0.35 3.28 2.35
CA GLN A 152 0.15 1.93 2.62
C GLN A 152 1.02 1.91 3.87
N HIS A 153 1.00 0.76 4.56
CA HIS A 153 1.81 0.46 5.73
C HIS A 153 2.83 -0.60 5.37
N PHE A 154 4.12 -0.29 5.47
CA PHE A 154 5.23 -1.16 5.15
C PHE A 154 5.89 -1.63 6.46
N LEU A 155 5.78 -2.92 6.75
CA LEU A 155 6.33 -3.51 7.97
C LEU A 155 7.77 -3.94 7.72
N ALA A 156 8.66 -3.71 8.70
CA ALA A 156 10.05 -4.16 8.64
C ALA A 156 10.17 -5.65 8.28
N ASP A 157 10.95 -5.92 7.24
CA ASP A 157 11.25 -7.29 6.82
C ASP A 157 12.42 -7.92 7.61
N LYS A 158 12.67 -9.20 7.35
CA LYS A 158 13.77 -9.93 8.00
C LYS A 158 15.14 -9.32 7.72
N TYR A 159 15.34 -8.79 6.52
CA TYR A 159 16.58 -8.11 6.16
C TYR A 159 16.82 -6.89 7.05
N THR A 160 15.80 -6.05 7.20
CA THR A 160 15.82 -4.89 8.09
C THR A 160 16.06 -5.28 9.54
N ALA A 161 15.36 -6.30 10.05
CA ALA A 161 15.54 -6.75 11.42
C ALA A 161 16.97 -7.29 11.69
N LYS A 162 17.61 -7.90 10.68
CA LYS A 162 19.00 -8.34 10.77
C LYS A 162 19.98 -7.18 10.70
N LEU A 163 19.78 -6.25 9.75
CA LEU A 163 20.66 -5.11 9.52
C LEU A 163 20.59 -4.09 10.66
N ILE A 164 19.37 -3.80 11.15
CA ILE A 164 19.09 -2.80 12.18
C ILE A 164 18.16 -3.45 13.21
N PRO A 165 18.67 -4.19 14.22
CA PRO A 165 17.83 -4.90 15.20
C PRO A 165 16.79 -4.01 15.89
N ALA A 166 17.13 -2.75 16.18
CA ALA A 166 16.20 -1.78 16.75
C ALA A 166 15.03 -1.39 15.82
N ALA A 167 15.17 -1.59 14.51
CA ALA A 167 14.15 -1.32 13.51
C ALA A 167 13.23 -2.52 13.23
N SER A 168 13.42 -3.65 13.92
CA SER A 168 12.61 -4.87 13.73
C SER A 168 11.09 -4.67 13.90
N SER A 169 10.68 -3.64 14.65
CA SER A 169 9.28 -3.27 14.84
C SER A 169 8.86 -2.02 14.07
N ASN A 170 9.71 -1.53 13.16
CA ASN A 170 9.40 -0.36 12.37
C ASN A 170 8.19 -0.64 11.47
N VAL A 171 7.32 0.35 11.38
CA VAL A 171 6.29 0.43 10.35
C VAL A 171 6.37 1.80 9.71
N TRP A 172 6.68 1.82 8.42
CA TRP A 172 6.64 3.02 7.62
C TRP A 172 5.27 3.16 7.00
N THR A 173 4.70 4.35 7.04
CA THR A 173 3.43 4.65 6.36
C THR A 173 3.65 5.81 5.42
N ILE A 174 3.38 5.59 4.15
CA ILE A 174 3.41 6.64 3.13
C ILE A 174 1.97 6.88 2.70
N SER A 175 1.54 8.14 2.74
CA SER A 175 0.18 8.55 2.38
C SER A 175 0.20 9.75 1.45
N LEU A 176 -0.76 9.79 0.52
CA LEU A 176 -1.04 10.92 -0.35
C LEU A 176 -2.42 11.48 0.00
N ASP A 177 -2.52 12.78 0.20
CA ASP A 177 -3.79 13.50 0.21
C ASP A 177 -3.98 14.13 -1.18
N PRO A 178 -4.86 13.59 -2.04
CA PRO A 178 -5.03 14.09 -3.40
C PRO A 178 -5.73 15.45 -3.45
N GLU A 179 -6.50 15.81 -2.43
CA GLU A 179 -7.19 17.11 -2.38
C GLU A 179 -6.21 18.22 -2.00
N LYS A 180 -5.35 17.96 -1.00
CA LYS A 180 -4.32 18.90 -0.56
C LYS A 180 -3.01 18.82 -1.35
N MET A 181 -2.90 17.83 -2.24
CA MET A 181 -1.65 17.49 -2.92
C MET A 181 -0.47 17.36 -1.95
N GLN A 182 -0.67 16.56 -0.90
CA GLN A 182 0.26 16.44 0.22
C GLN A 182 0.74 15.00 0.39
N LEU A 183 2.06 14.81 0.41
CA LEU A 183 2.72 13.55 0.73
C LEU A 183 3.11 13.53 2.22
N THR A 184 2.74 12.46 2.92
CA THR A 184 3.13 12.23 4.32
C THR A 184 3.98 10.97 4.41
N TYR A 185 5.07 11.07 5.19
CA TYR A 185 5.89 9.93 5.58
C TYR A 185 5.86 9.83 7.10
N ASP A 186 5.29 8.74 7.62
CA ASP A 186 5.22 8.43 9.04
C ASP A 186 6.08 7.20 9.34
N LEU A 187 6.79 7.22 10.46
CA LEU A 187 7.48 6.07 11.01
C LEU A 187 7.02 5.83 12.44
N GLU A 188 6.52 4.63 12.69
CA GLU A 188 6.29 4.10 14.01
C GLU A 188 7.33 3.04 14.37
N ARG A 189 7.68 2.95 15.65
CA ARG A 189 8.51 1.88 16.22
C ARG A 189 7.92 1.47 17.56
N HIS A 190 7.84 0.16 17.82
CA HIS A 190 7.13 -0.37 18.99
C HIS A 190 5.71 0.19 19.13
N GLN A 191 5.03 0.41 17.99
CA GLN A 191 3.68 0.98 17.92
C GLN A 191 3.54 2.41 18.47
N LYS A 192 4.66 3.12 18.60
CA LYS A 192 4.73 4.53 19.01
C LYS A 192 5.27 5.38 17.87
N PRO A 193 4.83 6.64 17.72
CA PRO A 193 5.40 7.58 16.76
C PRO A 193 6.91 7.72 16.98
N ARG A 194 7.68 7.68 15.90
CA ARG A 194 9.14 7.88 15.92
C ARG A 194 9.59 9.00 15.00
N TYR A 195 8.88 9.23 13.89
CA TYR A 195 9.14 10.33 12.98
C TYR A 195 7.92 10.63 12.11
N LYS A 196 7.72 11.89 11.73
CA LYS A 196 6.70 12.32 10.75
C LYS A 196 7.20 13.51 9.91
N ALA A 197 7.03 13.40 8.61
CA ALA A 197 7.20 14.48 7.65
C ALA A 197 5.90 14.76 6.90
N ILE A 198 5.65 16.04 6.63
CA ILE A 198 4.56 16.49 5.77
C ILE A 198 5.17 17.35 4.66
N LEU A 199 4.87 16.99 3.40
CA LEU A 199 5.38 17.66 2.20
C LEU A 199 4.21 18.00 1.26
N ASN A 200 4.18 19.23 0.75
CA ASN A 200 3.18 19.67 -0.22
C ASN A 200 3.79 19.72 -1.61
N VAL A 201 2.99 19.52 -2.66
CA VAL A 201 3.47 19.63 -4.03
C VAL A 201 4.02 21.04 -4.28
N GLN A 202 5.22 21.13 -4.85
CA GLN A 202 5.76 22.38 -5.36
C GLN A 202 5.09 22.66 -6.70
N THR A 203 4.34 23.76 -6.79
CA THR A 203 3.83 24.27 -8.06
C THR A 203 4.93 25.05 -8.78
N SER A 204 4.91 25.04 -10.11
CA SER A 204 5.98 25.54 -10.99
C SER A 204 6.23 27.07 -10.96
N ASN A 205 5.84 27.78 -9.89
CA ASN A 205 5.92 29.24 -9.78
C ASN A 205 6.71 29.76 -8.55
N ASP A 206 7.43 28.88 -7.83
CA ASP A 206 8.32 29.26 -6.71
C ASP A 206 9.79 28.90 -7.01
#